data_AF-A0A4S8LM12-F1
#
_entry.id   AF-A0A4S8LM12-F1
#
_cell.length_a   1.000
_cell.length_b   1.000
_cell.length_c   1.000
_cell.angle_alpha   90.00
_cell.angle_beta   90.00
_cell.angle_gamma   90.00
#
_symmetry.space_group_name_H-M   'P 1'
#
loop_
_entity.id
_entity.type
_entity.pdbx_description
1 polymer ?
#
loop_
_entity_poly.entity_id
_entity_poly.type
_entity_poly.pdbx_seq_one_letter_code
_entity_poly.pdbx_strand_id
1 'polypeptide(L)'
;TKEMEGNKHPQVHQVIPLMDEIYKILETHRDNIFLDSRLRFAAQKGITLLNKYYAKTDDSLIYRSAMLLHPSYKTSYFTQEEWPDDWITTAKEALKTFWETYYKPKSKPPPQPTKD
;
A
#
# COMPACT_ATOMS: atom_id res chain seq x y z
N THR A 1 0.12 -10.74 13.56
CA THR A 1 -1.20 -11.37 13.81
C THR A 1 -1.12 -12.84 13.42
N LYS A 2 -1.92 -13.71 14.06
CA LYS A 2 -1.94 -15.15 13.78
C LYS A 2 -2.17 -15.49 12.30
N GLU A 3 -2.84 -14.59 11.55
CA GLU A 3 -3.05 -14.74 10.10
C GLU A 3 -1.78 -14.77 9.26
N MET A 4 -0.74 -13.99 9.62
CA MET A 4 0.54 -14.00 8.89
C MET A 4 1.50 -15.08 9.40
N GLU A 5 1.31 -15.53 10.64
CA GLU A 5 2.18 -16.51 11.30
C GLU A 5 1.88 -17.95 10.87
N GLY A 6 0.61 -18.25 10.53
CA GLY A 6 0.19 -19.58 10.05
C GLY A 6 0.19 -19.74 8.54
N ASN A 7 0.46 -18.68 7.77
CA ASN A 7 0.35 -18.72 6.32
C ASN A 7 1.69 -19.13 5.71
N LYS A 8 1.71 -20.28 5.01
CA LYS A 8 2.90 -20.81 4.34
C LYS A 8 3.51 -19.81 3.34
N HIS A 9 2.71 -18.87 2.84
CA HIS A 9 3.10 -17.84 1.89
C HIS A 9 2.51 -16.48 2.28
N PRO A 10 3.24 -15.61 3.00
CA PRO A 10 2.79 -14.25 3.27
C PRO A 10 2.64 -13.50 1.94
N GLN A 11 1.45 -12.94 1.70
CA GLN A 11 1.16 -12.24 0.45
C GLN A 11 1.41 -10.74 0.62
N VAL A 12 2.04 -10.11 -0.38
CA VAL A 12 2.43 -8.70 -0.33
C VAL A 12 1.25 -7.77 -0.04
N HIS A 13 0.08 -8.05 -0.62
CA HIS A 13 -1.12 -7.23 -0.42
C HIS A 13 -1.64 -7.24 1.03
N GLN A 14 -1.22 -8.18 1.87
CA GLN A 14 -1.63 -8.23 3.28
C GLN A 14 -0.82 -7.27 4.17
N VAL A 15 0.30 -6.75 3.68
CA VAL A 15 1.23 -5.94 4.50
C VAL A 15 0.61 -4.60 4.90
N ILE A 16 0.07 -3.84 3.94
CA ILE A 16 -0.53 -2.52 4.21
C ILE A 16 -1.75 -2.65 5.14
N PRO A 17 -2.73 -3.55 4.88
CA PRO A 17 -3.86 -3.75 5.79
C PRO A 17 -3.48 -4.13 7.20
N LEU A 18 -2.48 -4.98 7.38
CA LEU A 18 -2.00 -5.32 8.71
C LEU A 18 -1.39 -4.11 9.41
N MET A 19 -0.61 -3.30 8.69
CA MET A 19 -0.04 -2.09 9.25
C MET A 19 -1.14 -1.10 9.65
N ASP A 20 -2.18 -0.94 8.83
CA ASP A 20 -3.32 -0.06 9.12
C ASP A 20 -4.06 -0.52 10.38
N GLU A 21 -4.25 -1.84 10.55
CA GLU A 21 -4.85 -2.41 11.76
C GLU A 21 -4.01 -2.12 13.01
N ILE A 22 -2.68 -2.34 12.94
CA ILE A 22 -1.77 -2.03 14.06
C ILE A 22 -1.79 -0.53 14.36
N TYR A 23 -1.79 0.32 13.34
CA TYR A 23 -1.85 1.78 13.48
C TYR A 23 -3.11 2.19 14.25
N LYS A 24 -4.30 1.70 13.83
CA LYS A 24 -5.58 1.98 14.49
C LYS A 24 -5.60 1.56 15.96
N ILE A 25 -5.02 0.39 16.28
CA ILE A 25 -4.91 -0.08 17.67
C ILE A 25 -4.04 0.90 18.48
N LEU A 26 -2.86 1.26 17.97
CA LEU A 26 -1.94 2.15 18.67
C LEU A 26 -2.52 3.56 18.82
N GLU A 27 -3.20 4.07 17.81
CA GLU A 27 -3.90 5.35 17.83
C GLU A 27 -4.99 5.37 18.91
N THR A 28 -5.81 4.32 18.97
CA THR A 28 -6.82 4.16 20.02
C THR A 28 -6.20 4.21 21.42
N HIS A 29 -5.04 3.58 21.62
CA HIS A 29 -4.35 3.60 22.92
C HIS A 29 -3.69 4.95 23.22
N ARG A 30 -3.14 5.62 22.20
CA ARG A 30 -2.53 6.95 22.33
C ARG A 30 -3.57 7.96 22.81
N ASP A 31 -4.75 7.95 22.22
CA ASP A 31 -5.79 8.97 22.44
C ASP A 31 -6.74 8.65 23.59
N ASN A 32 -6.70 7.43 24.13
CA ASN A 32 -7.50 7.04 25.28
C ASN A 32 -7.01 7.73 26.57
N ILE A 33 -7.68 8.80 26.96
CA ILE A 33 -7.34 9.61 28.14
C ILE A 33 -7.43 8.84 29.46
N PHE A 34 -8.13 7.71 29.50
CA PHE A 34 -8.29 6.86 30.68
C PHE A 34 -7.11 5.89 30.89
N LEU A 35 -6.21 5.75 29.90
CA LEU A 35 -5.00 4.94 30.03
C LEU A 35 -3.87 5.71 30.72
N ASP A 36 -2.97 4.97 31.36
CA ASP A 36 -1.77 5.55 31.98
C ASP A 36 -0.91 6.30 30.94
N SER A 37 -0.33 7.42 31.39
CA SER A 37 0.52 8.28 30.57
C SER A 37 1.67 7.53 29.88
N ARG A 38 2.25 6.52 30.53
CA ARG A 38 3.35 5.72 29.98
C ARG A 38 2.86 4.82 28.86
N LEU A 39 1.64 4.27 28.98
CA LEU A 39 1.05 3.43 27.95
C LEU A 39 0.73 4.25 26.69
N ARG A 40 0.15 5.46 26.86
CA ARG A 40 -0.09 6.38 25.74
C ARG A 40 1.21 6.79 25.05
N PHE A 41 2.25 7.08 25.84
CA PHE A 41 3.58 7.41 25.31
C PHE A 41 4.21 6.22 24.56
N ALA A 42 4.09 5.00 25.09
CA ALA A 42 4.54 3.79 24.40
C ALA A 42 3.80 3.59 23.07
N ALA A 43 2.48 3.80 23.05
CA ALA A 43 1.68 3.75 21.83
C ALA A 43 2.14 4.77 20.78
N GLN A 44 2.40 6.02 21.20
CA GLN A 44 2.96 7.05 20.34
C GLN A 44 4.33 6.66 19.76
N LYS A 45 5.20 6.02 20.56
CA LYS A 45 6.48 5.49 20.06
C LYS A 45 6.29 4.35 19.06
N GLY A 46 5.31 3.48 19.29
CA GLY A 46 4.90 2.46 18.34
C GLY A 46 4.47 3.06 17.00
N ILE A 47 3.64 4.10 17.02
CA ILE A 47 3.21 4.83 15.81
C ILE A 47 4.41 5.43 15.08
N THR A 48 5.33 6.09 15.78
CA THR A 48 6.54 6.63 15.17
C THR A 48 7.38 5.55 14.48
N LEU A 49 7.51 4.38 15.11
CA LEU A 49 8.20 3.25 14.50
C LEU A 49 7.44 2.71 13.28
N LEU A 50 6.11 2.60 13.37
CA LEU A 50 5.28 2.10 12.28
C LEU A 50 5.32 3.03 11.06
N ASN A 51 5.30 4.35 11.27
CA ASN A 51 5.46 5.35 10.21
C ASN A 51 6.79 5.18 9.45
N LYS A 52 7.88 4.81 10.15
CA LYS A 52 9.15 4.46 9.50
C LYS A 52 9.01 3.27 8.55
N TYR A 53 8.18 2.28 8.89
CA TYR A 53 7.93 1.15 8.01
C TYR A 53 6.96 1.48 6.88
N TYR A 54 5.97 2.36 7.09
CA TYR A 54 5.14 2.86 5.98
C TYR A 54 6.01 3.53 4.91
N ALA A 55 6.93 4.39 5.33
CA ALA A 55 7.89 5.01 4.42
C ALA A 55 8.70 3.97 3.60
N LYS A 56 8.99 2.79 4.19
CA LYS A 56 9.66 1.70 3.46
C LYS A 56 8.77 0.98 2.45
N THR A 57 7.45 0.94 2.66
CA THR A 57 6.54 0.42 1.65
C THR A 57 6.48 1.31 0.42
N ASP A 58 6.81 2.59 0.57
CA ASP A 58 6.87 3.57 -0.51
C ASP A 58 8.16 3.48 -1.34
N ASP A 59 9.23 2.88 -0.79
CA ASP A 59 10.49 2.63 -1.51
C ASP A 59 10.30 1.66 -2.71
N SER A 60 9.20 0.90 -2.73
CA SER A 60 8.90 -0.06 -3.79
C SER A 60 7.46 0.04 -4.27
N LEU A 61 7.29 0.18 -5.59
CA LEU A 61 5.97 0.19 -6.24
C LEU A 61 5.17 -1.11 -5.99
N ILE A 62 5.83 -2.20 -5.57
CA ILE A 62 5.23 -3.52 -5.37
C ILE A 62 4.09 -3.49 -4.35
N TYR A 63 4.23 -2.80 -3.21
CA TYR A 63 3.19 -2.80 -2.17
C TYR A 63 1.93 -2.08 -2.63
N ARG A 64 2.08 -0.88 -3.19
CA ARG A 64 0.96 -0.10 -3.74
C ARG A 64 0.31 -0.81 -4.93
N SER A 65 1.12 -1.41 -5.81
CA SER A 65 0.61 -2.15 -6.97
C SER A 65 -0.15 -3.40 -6.56
N ALA A 66 0.34 -4.14 -5.58
CA ALA A 66 -0.33 -5.33 -5.06
C ALA A 66 -1.74 -4.98 -4.56
N MET A 67 -1.87 -3.86 -3.83
CA MET A 67 -3.17 -3.36 -3.38
C MET A 67 -4.06 -2.89 -4.54
N LEU A 68 -3.53 -2.07 -5.44
CA LEU A 68 -4.28 -1.49 -6.56
C LEU A 68 -4.78 -2.55 -7.56
N LEU A 69 -4.01 -3.61 -7.78
CA LEU A 69 -4.36 -4.72 -8.67
C LEU A 69 -5.22 -5.79 -7.98
N HIS A 70 -5.36 -5.76 -6.65
CA HIS A 70 -6.17 -6.71 -5.92
C HIS A 70 -7.67 -6.43 -6.13
N PRO A 71 -8.47 -7.41 -6.59
CA PRO A 71 -9.87 -7.19 -6.97
C PRO A 71 -10.76 -6.60 -5.87
N SER A 72 -10.51 -6.98 -4.62
CA SER A 72 -11.29 -6.53 -3.45
C SER A 72 -10.83 -5.20 -2.87
N TYR A 73 -9.61 -4.73 -3.20
CA TYR A 73 -9.05 -3.52 -2.60
C TYR A 73 -9.12 -2.35 -3.57
N LYS A 74 -8.32 -2.39 -4.64
CA LYS A 74 -8.21 -1.31 -5.62
C LYS A 74 -7.99 0.04 -4.92
N THR A 75 -8.51 1.13 -5.48
CA THR A 75 -8.49 2.45 -4.85
C THR A 75 -9.49 2.56 -3.70
N SER A 76 -10.58 1.78 -3.72
CA SER A 76 -11.63 1.82 -2.70
C SER A 76 -11.11 1.53 -1.29
N TYR A 77 -10.13 0.63 -1.17
CA TYR A 77 -9.47 0.37 0.10
C TYR A 77 -8.89 1.64 0.70
N PHE A 78 -8.04 2.34 -0.06
CA PHE A 78 -7.35 3.53 0.42
C PHE A 78 -8.32 4.67 0.75
N THR A 79 -9.37 4.85 -0.05
CA THR A 79 -10.41 5.84 0.24
C THR A 79 -11.18 5.52 1.53
N GLN A 80 -11.47 4.24 1.80
CA GLN A 80 -12.16 3.81 3.03
C GLN A 80 -11.27 3.94 4.27
N GLU A 81 -9.96 3.75 4.10
CA GLU A 81 -8.95 3.94 5.14
C GLU A 81 -8.50 5.42 5.25
N GLU A 82 -9.21 6.35 4.61
CA GLU A 82 -8.99 7.79 4.69
C GLU A 82 -7.57 8.23 4.27
N TRP A 83 -6.94 7.50 3.34
CA TRP A 83 -5.64 7.88 2.80
C TRP A 83 -5.76 9.15 1.95
N PRO A 84 -4.72 10.00 1.89
CA PRO A 84 -4.74 11.22 1.09
C PRO A 84 -5.01 10.98 -0.40
N ASP A 85 -5.93 11.75 -0.99
CA ASP A 85 -6.33 11.62 -2.40
C ASP A 85 -5.16 11.82 -3.38
N ASP A 86 -4.22 12.71 -3.04
CA ASP A 86 -3.01 12.98 -3.80
C ASP A 86 -2.06 11.76 -3.79
N TRP A 87 -1.96 11.07 -2.65
CA TRP A 87 -1.22 9.81 -2.55
C TRP A 87 -1.85 8.72 -3.42
N ILE A 88 -3.18 8.57 -3.36
CA ILE A 88 -3.91 7.56 -4.18
C ILE A 88 -3.70 7.84 -5.67
N THR A 89 -3.80 9.11 -6.06
CA THR A 89 -3.59 9.55 -7.44
C THR A 89 -2.17 9.22 -7.90
N THR A 90 -1.17 9.60 -7.10
CA THR A 90 0.26 9.33 -7.39
C THR A 90 0.53 7.82 -7.53
N ALA A 91 -0.06 6.99 -6.66
CA ALA A 91 0.10 5.54 -6.72
C ALA A 91 -0.46 4.94 -8.03
N LYS A 92 -1.63 5.42 -8.48
CA LYS A 92 -2.23 4.99 -9.76
C LYS A 92 -1.37 5.40 -10.96
N GLU A 93 -0.89 6.64 -10.98
CA GLU A 93 -0.07 7.16 -12.06
C GLU A 93 1.27 6.42 -12.16
N ALA A 94 1.90 6.13 -11.02
CA ALA A 94 3.12 5.33 -10.96
C ALA A 94 2.89 3.91 -11.53
N LEU A 95 1.80 3.24 -11.13
CA LEU A 95 1.45 1.92 -11.65
C LEU A 95 1.18 1.95 -13.16
N LYS A 96 0.41 2.95 -13.63
CA LYS A 96 0.11 3.11 -15.06
C LYS A 96 1.39 3.33 -15.86
N THR A 97 2.26 4.23 -15.41
CA THR A 97 3.55 4.53 -16.04
C THR A 97 4.43 3.28 -16.11
N PHE A 98 4.50 2.51 -15.02
CA PHE A 98 5.23 1.25 -15.00
C PHE A 98 4.67 0.23 -16.00
N TRP A 99 3.35 0.06 -16.06
CA TRP A 99 2.71 -0.81 -17.05
C TRP A 99 3.00 -0.35 -18.49
N GLU A 100 2.88 0.95 -18.76
CA GLU A 100 3.14 1.52 -20.08
C GLU A 100 4.61 1.36 -20.53
N THR A 101 5.53 1.44 -19.57
CA THR A 101 6.97 1.32 -19.83
C THR A 101 7.39 -0.12 -20.12
N TYR A 102 6.88 -1.08 -19.35
CA TYR A 102 7.42 -2.45 -19.35
C TYR A 102 6.51 -3.50 -19.98
N TYR A 103 5.18 -3.26 -20.04
CA TYR A 103 4.20 -4.29 -20.41
C TYR A 103 3.33 -3.92 -21.60
N LYS A 104 3.20 -2.64 -21.94
CA LYS A 104 2.39 -2.20 -23.09
C LYS A 104 2.96 -2.80 -24.38
N PRO A 105 2.15 -3.54 -25.17
CA PRO A 105 2.61 -4.07 -26.44
C PRO A 105 3.05 -2.94 -27.38
N LYS A 106 4.25 -3.07 -27.97
CA LYS A 106 4.71 -2.16 -29.00
C LYS A 106 3.84 -2.36 -30.25
N SER A 107 3.35 -1.28 -30.86
CA SER A 107 2.62 -1.37 -32.11
C SER A 107 3.50 -2.03 -33.18
N LYS A 108 2.92 -2.92 -33.99
CA LYS A 108 3.62 -3.40 -35.20
C LYS A 108 3.88 -2.20 -36.11
N PRO A 109 5.09 -2.05 -36.68
CA PRO A 109 5.31 -1.04 -37.70
C PRO A 109 4.33 -1.26 -38.86
N PRO A 110 3.88 -0.19 -39.53
CA PRO A 110 2.98 -0.30 -40.67
C PRO A 110 3.57 -1.28 -41.71
N PRO A 111 2.74 -2.09 -42.39
CA PRO A 111 3.22 -2.97 -43.45
C PRO A 111 4.03 -2.14 -44.45
N GLN A 112 5.30 -2.51 -44.64
CA GLN A 112 6.14 -1.87 -45.65
C GLN A 112 5.49 -2.07 -47.02
N PRO A 113 5.45 -1.02 -47.87
CA PRO A 113 4.87 -1.15 -49.20
C PRO A 113 5.59 -2.26 -49.95
N THR A 114 4.85 -3.30 -50.31
CA THR A 114 5.27 -4.33 -51.26
C THR A 114 5.63 -3.64 -52.56
N LYS A 115 6.92 -3.68 -52.93
CA LYS A 115 7.32 -3.36 -54.31
C LYS A 115 6.76 -4.48 -55.19
N ASP A 116 6.03 -4.06 -56.21
CA ASP A 116 5.37 -4.88 -57.24
C ASP A 116 6.30 -5.91 -57.90
#